data_AF-A0AAF0GR01-F1
#
_entry.id   AF-A0AAF0GR01-F1
#
_cell.length_a   1.000
_cell.length_b   1.000
_cell.length_c   1.000
_cell.angle_alpha   90.00
_cell.angle_beta   90.00
_cell.angle_gamma   90.00
#
_symmetry.space_group_name_H-M   'P 1'
#
loop_
_entity.id
_entity.type
_entity.pdbx_description
1 polymer ?
#
loop_
_entity_poly.entity_id
_entity_poly.type
_entity_poly.pdbx_seq_one_letter_code
_entity_poly.pdbx_strand_id
1 'polypeptide(L)'
;MVKIKLNLTNTNVRSYNVTREQMIEVILMQTSRVIIDLQQQNLSLYLNGFGVLELRQQAGQSSDLRDAMNYYYNRSKFPQFIGQHLPQVTLIEINRWQSQLDQQVQQIQTLTKGIV
;
A
#
# COMPACT_ATOMS: atom_id res chain seq x y z
N MET A 1 22.78 -3.13 17.00
CA MET A 1 22.64 -2.31 15.77
C MET A 1 22.62 -3.24 14.58
N VAL A 2 21.79 -2.95 13.57
CA VAL A 2 21.73 -3.74 12.34
C VAL A 2 22.01 -2.83 11.14
N LYS A 3 22.65 -3.38 10.11
CA LYS A 3 23.07 -2.64 8.93
C LYS A 3 22.16 -3.02 7.76
N ILE A 4 21.50 -2.03 7.15
CA ILE A 4 20.64 -2.23 5.97
C ILE A 4 21.29 -1.66 4.72
N LYS A 5 21.05 -2.32 3.59
CA LYS A 5 21.43 -1.84 2.25
C LYS A 5 20.17 -1.50 1.49
N LEU A 6 19.99 -0.22 1.16
CA LEU A 6 18.92 0.23 0.28
C LEU A 6 19.45 0.22 -1.15
N ASN A 7 18.88 -0.62 -2.01
CA ASN A 7 19.12 -0.55 -3.45
C ASN A 7 18.26 0.57 -4.04
N LEU A 8 18.81 1.78 -4.04
CA LEU A 8 18.30 2.86 -4.86
C LEU A 8 18.71 2.55 -6.31
N THR A 9 17.78 2.64 -7.25
CA THR A 9 17.90 2.21 -8.67
C THR A 9 18.94 2.96 -9.52
N ASN A 10 19.99 3.52 -8.91
CA ASN A 10 21.20 3.99 -9.58
C ASN A 10 22.40 3.85 -8.64
N THR A 11 23.17 2.77 -8.84
CA THR A 11 24.62 2.55 -8.57
C THR A 11 25.28 2.97 -7.24
N ASN A 12 24.57 3.54 -6.28
CA ASN A 12 25.12 3.99 -5.00
C ASN A 12 24.41 3.30 -3.83
N VAL A 13 24.88 2.10 -3.47
CA VAL A 13 24.42 1.41 -2.26
C VAL A 13 24.98 2.15 -1.04
N ARG A 14 24.14 2.94 -0.38
CA ARG A 14 24.47 3.56 0.91
C ARG A 14 24.09 2.60 2.05
N SER A 15 25.00 2.47 3.01
CA SER A 15 24.77 1.68 4.23
C SER A 15 24.49 2.63 5.39
N TYR A 16 23.41 2.37 6.13
CA TYR A 16 23.03 3.13 7.32
C TYR A 16 23.08 2.23 8.55
N ASN A 17 23.52 2.79 9.69
CA ASN A 17 23.36 2.14 10.99
C ASN A 17 21.96 2.47 11.50
N VAL A 18 21.13 1.45 11.67
CA VAL A 18 19.77 1.60 12.19
C VAL A 18 19.58 0.78 13.46
N THR A 19 18.67 1.22 14.33
CA THR A 19 18.19 0.40 15.44
C THR A 19 17.27 -0.71 14.94
N ARG A 20 16.96 -1.68 15.80
CA ARG A 20 16.06 -2.79 15.43
C ARG A 20 14.64 -2.26 15.19
N GLU A 21 14.25 -1.27 15.97
CA GLU A 21 12.97 -0.56 15.90
C GLU A 21 12.85 0.18 14.56
N GLN A 22 13.88 0.94 14.18
CA GLN A 22 13.95 1.63 12.88
C GLN A 22 13.94 0.65 11.71
N MET A 23 14.56 -0.53 11.86
CA MET A 23 14.50 -1.56 10.82
C MET A 23 13.07 -2.13 10.67
N ILE A 24 12.40 -2.41 11.78
CA ILE A 24 11.00 -2.87 11.76
C ILE A 24 10.11 -1.80 11.10
N GLU A 25 10.33 -0.53 11.42
CA GLU A 25 9.63 0.59 10.81
C GLU A 25 9.85 0.65 9.29
N VAL A 26 11.09 0.60 8.80
CA VAL A 26 11.39 0.59 7.37
C VAL A 26 10.76 -0.61 6.66
N ILE A 27 10.82 -1.81 7.26
CA ILE A 27 10.20 -3.02 6.71
C ILE A 27 8.68 -2.85 6.64
N LEU A 28 8.05 -2.36 7.70
CA LEU A 28 6.60 -2.11 7.74
C LEU A 28 6.18 -1.06 6.71
N MET A 29 6.99 -0.01 6.54
CA MET A 29 6.74 1.02 5.52
C MET A 29 6.88 0.49 4.09
N GLN A 30 7.82 -0.42 3.85
CA GLN A 30 8.07 -1.02 2.53
C GLN A 30 7.15 -2.21 2.21
N THR A 31 6.53 -2.83 3.21
CA THR A 31 5.68 -4.01 3.00
C THR A 31 4.26 -3.57 2.65
N SER A 32 3.90 -3.68 1.39
CA SER A 32 2.52 -3.55 0.93
C SER A 32 1.66 -4.69 1.50
N ARG A 33 0.58 -4.37 2.20
CA ARG A 33 -0.37 -5.35 2.76
C ARG A 33 -1.65 -5.36 1.96
N VAL A 34 -2.24 -6.53 1.74
CA VAL A 34 -3.59 -6.63 1.14
C VAL A 34 -4.57 -5.95 2.10
N ILE A 35 -5.34 -4.99 1.57
CA ILE A 35 -6.37 -4.23 2.31
C ILE A 35 -7.76 -4.69 1.86
N ILE A 36 -7.93 -4.93 0.55
CA ILE A 36 -9.19 -5.35 -0.06
C ILE A 36 -8.88 -6.41 -1.12
N ASP A 37 -9.51 -7.57 -0.99
CA ASP A 37 -9.45 -8.64 -1.99
C ASP A 37 -10.68 -8.55 -2.91
N LEU A 38 -10.43 -8.47 -4.22
CA LEU A 38 -11.43 -8.31 -5.28
C LEU A 38 -11.47 -9.61 -6.11
N GLN A 39 -11.65 -10.73 -5.42
CA GLN A 39 -11.52 -12.10 -5.95
C GLN A 39 -12.24 -12.34 -7.28
N GLN A 40 -13.42 -11.75 -7.47
CA GLN A 40 -14.20 -11.91 -8.70
C GLN A 40 -13.49 -11.38 -9.96
N GLN A 41 -12.46 -10.56 -9.78
CA GLN A 41 -11.72 -9.90 -10.85
C GLN A 41 -10.22 -10.26 -10.82
N ASN A 42 -9.82 -11.22 -9.97
CA ASN A 42 -8.42 -11.57 -9.70
C ASN A 42 -7.56 -10.34 -9.37
N LEU A 43 -8.13 -9.34 -8.69
CA LEU A 43 -7.45 -8.11 -8.32
C LEU A 43 -7.40 -7.99 -6.80
N SER A 44 -6.41 -7.27 -6.30
CA SER A 44 -6.39 -6.88 -4.89
C SER A 44 -5.77 -5.50 -4.75
N LEU A 45 -6.26 -4.78 -3.74
CA LEU A 45 -5.69 -3.52 -3.32
C LEU A 45 -4.72 -3.75 -2.19
N TYR A 46 -3.50 -3.26 -2.36
CA TYR A 46 -2.48 -3.26 -1.33
C TYR A 46 -2.18 -1.84 -0.88
N LEU A 47 -1.84 -1.66 0.40
CA LEU A 47 -1.40 -0.38 0.94
C LEU A 47 -0.11 -0.59 1.72
N ASN A 48 0.88 0.29 1.48
CA ASN A 48 2.11 0.31 2.25
C ASN A 48 2.11 1.45 3.28
N GLY A 49 3.10 1.47 4.18
CA GLY A 49 3.18 2.48 5.24
C GLY A 49 3.48 3.91 4.76
N PHE A 50 3.83 4.09 3.47
CA PHE A 50 3.93 5.41 2.84
C PHE A 50 2.59 5.91 2.27
N GLY A 51 1.52 5.12 2.40
CA GLY A 51 0.20 5.46 1.89
C GLY A 51 0.04 5.25 0.39
N VAL A 52 0.94 4.50 -0.25
CA VAL A 52 0.78 4.12 -1.66
C VAL A 52 -0.21 2.96 -1.72
N LEU A 53 -1.35 3.21 -2.35
CA LEU A 53 -2.35 2.22 -2.71
C LEU A 53 -1.99 1.64 -4.07
N GLU A 54 -1.81 0.33 -4.12
CA GLU A 54 -1.43 -0.42 -5.31
C GLU A 54 -2.57 -1.34 -5.70
N LEU A 55 -3.03 -1.23 -6.94
CA LEU A 55 -3.88 -2.22 -7.57
C LEU A 55 -2.99 -3.28 -8.19
N ARG A 56 -3.12 -4.53 -7.71
CA ARG A 56 -2.34 -5.65 -8.24
C ARG A 56 -3.25 -6.72 -8.83
N GLN A 57 -2.84 -7.27 -9.97
CA GLN A 57 -3.45 -8.44 -10.58
C GLN A 57 -2.85 -9.69 -9.97
N GLN A 58 -3.68 -10.53 -9.39
CA GLN A 58 -3.30 -11.86 -8.92
C GLN A 58 -3.21 -12.82 -10.10
N ALA A 59 -2.08 -13.52 -10.20
CA ALA A 59 -1.82 -14.55 -11.19
C ALA A 59 -1.11 -15.73 -10.50
N GLY A 60 -1.87 -16.68 -9.98
CA GLY A 60 -1.35 -17.80 -9.20
C GLY A 60 -0.71 -17.32 -7.90
N GLN A 61 0.60 -17.58 -7.72
CA GLN A 61 1.38 -17.09 -6.57
C GLN A 61 2.02 -15.71 -6.80
N SER A 62 1.89 -15.13 -8.00
CA SER A 62 2.40 -13.79 -8.32
C SER A 62 1.31 -12.73 -8.18
N SER A 63 1.75 -11.50 -7.88
CA SER A 63 0.91 -10.31 -7.94
C SER A 63 1.64 -9.24 -8.76
N ASP A 64 1.10 -8.86 -9.91
CA ASP A 64 1.70 -7.84 -10.77
C ASP A 64 1.05 -6.49 -10.51
N LEU A 65 1.87 -5.44 -10.36
CA LEU A 65 1.38 -4.07 -10.20
C LEU A 65 0.71 -3.61 -11.49
N ARG A 66 -0.57 -3.20 -11.40
CA ARG A 66 -1.30 -2.60 -12.53
C ARG A 66 -1.30 -1.09 -12.49
N ASP A 67 -1.55 -0.54 -11.31
CA ASP A 67 -1.58 0.91 -11.11
C ASP A 67 -1.37 1.25 -9.64
N ALA A 68 -0.98 2.47 -9.35
CA ALA A 68 -0.79 2.94 -7.99
C ALA A 68 -1.17 4.42 -7.84
N MET A 69 -1.64 4.77 -6.65
CA MET A 69 -1.81 6.16 -6.25
C MET A 69 -1.43 6.39 -4.80
N ASN A 70 -0.95 7.59 -4.48
CA ASN A 70 -0.76 7.96 -3.09
C ASN A 70 -2.11 8.29 -2.45
N TYR A 71 -2.65 7.37 -1.64
CA TYR A 71 -3.96 7.49 -1.01
C TYR A 71 -4.00 8.54 0.09
N TYR A 72 -2.90 8.75 0.82
CA TYR A 72 -2.84 9.77 1.87
C TYR A 72 -3.09 11.17 1.31
N TYR A 73 -2.58 11.46 0.10
CA TYR A 73 -2.76 12.77 -0.54
C TYR A 73 -3.91 12.81 -1.57
N ASN A 74 -4.31 11.66 -2.13
CA ASN A 74 -5.31 11.60 -3.21
C ASN A 74 -6.56 10.81 -2.83
N ARG A 75 -6.91 10.75 -1.54
CA ARG A 75 -8.11 10.04 -1.05
C ARG A 75 -9.36 10.34 -1.90
N SER A 76 -9.59 11.61 -2.26
CA SER A 76 -10.77 12.02 -3.05
C SER A 76 -10.80 11.43 -4.47
N LYS A 77 -9.67 10.99 -5.01
CA LYS A 77 -9.56 10.37 -6.34
C LYS A 77 -9.79 8.86 -6.32
N PHE A 78 -9.95 8.26 -5.14
CA PHE A 78 -10.16 6.80 -5.03
C PHE A 78 -11.32 6.29 -5.89
N PRO A 79 -12.51 6.93 -5.95
CA PRO A 79 -13.58 6.45 -6.81
C PRO A 79 -13.20 6.43 -8.29
N GLN A 80 -12.49 7.46 -8.76
CA GLN A 80 -12.01 7.52 -10.14
C GLN A 80 -10.93 6.46 -10.41
N PHE A 81 -10.01 6.27 -9.46
CA PHE A 81 -8.97 5.24 -9.52
C PHE A 81 -9.54 3.82 -9.60
N ILE A 82 -10.63 3.54 -8.90
CA ILE A 82 -11.31 2.25 -9.00
C ILE A 82 -12.11 2.14 -10.29
N GLY A 83 -12.91 3.17 -10.61
CA GLY A 83 -13.79 3.16 -11.79
C GLY A 83 -13.06 2.98 -13.11
N GLN A 84 -11.82 3.48 -13.25
CA GLN A 84 -11.01 3.28 -14.46
C GLN A 84 -10.60 1.81 -14.69
N HIS A 85 -10.42 1.03 -13.61
CA HIS A 85 -9.97 -0.37 -13.69
C HIS A 85 -11.12 -1.36 -13.58
N LEU A 86 -12.18 -0.96 -12.87
CA LEU A 86 -13.32 -1.80 -12.51
C LEU A 86 -14.64 -1.11 -12.90
N PRO A 87 -14.87 -0.84 -14.19
CA PRO A 87 -16.02 -0.05 -14.65
C PRO A 87 -17.37 -0.71 -14.33
N GLN A 88 -17.39 -2.04 -14.12
CA GLN A 88 -18.57 -2.79 -13.71
C GLN A 88 -18.95 -2.64 -12.22
N VAL A 89 -18.08 -2.07 -11.37
CA VAL A 89 -18.34 -1.95 -9.93
C VAL A 89 -19.21 -0.72 -9.67
N THR A 90 -20.21 -0.88 -8.81
CA THR A 90 -21.13 0.22 -8.48
C THR A 90 -20.48 1.27 -7.59
N LEU A 91 -20.95 2.52 -7.69
CA LEU A 91 -20.49 3.59 -6.81
C LEU A 91 -20.73 3.28 -5.31
N ILE A 92 -21.76 2.49 -5.00
CA ILE A 92 -22.06 2.04 -3.63
C ILE A 92 -20.93 1.13 -3.12
N GLU A 93 -20.50 0.16 -3.92
CA GLU A 93 -19.40 -0.74 -3.56
C GLU A 93 -18.08 0.01 -3.43
N ILE A 94 -17.80 0.95 -4.34
CA ILE A 94 -16.63 1.82 -4.29
C ILE A 94 -16.63 2.62 -2.97
N ASN A 95 -17.74 3.25 -2.60
CA ASN A 95 -17.83 4.02 -1.36
C ASN A 95 -17.63 3.14 -0.12
N ARG A 96 -18.17 1.91 -0.13
CA ARG A 96 -17.94 0.93 0.94
C ARG A 96 -16.46 0.59 1.07
N TRP A 97 -15.78 0.31 -0.05
CA TRP A 97 -14.35 0.02 -0.06
C TRP A 97 -13.51 1.22 0.40
N GLN A 98 -13.88 2.43 0.02
CA GLN A 98 -13.20 3.64 0.46
C GLN A 98 -13.28 3.80 1.98
N SER A 99 -14.46 3.58 2.56
CA SER A 99 -14.66 3.61 4.02
C SER A 99 -13.81 2.57 4.75
N GLN A 100 -13.75 1.34 4.24
CA GLN A 100 -12.89 0.28 4.78
C GLN A 100 -11.41 0.64 4.70
N LEU A 101 -10.98 1.20 3.56
CA LEU A 101 -9.60 1.65 3.36
C LEU A 101 -9.25 2.79 4.32
N ASP A 102 -10.15 3.74 4.57
CA ASP A 102 -9.92 4.82 5.54
C ASP A 102 -9.71 4.30 6.96
N GLN A 103 -10.49 3.32 7.40
CA GLN A 103 -10.32 2.70 8.70
C GLN A 103 -8.95 2.02 8.82
N GLN A 104 -8.52 1.31 7.78
CA GLN A 104 -7.21 0.65 7.78
C GLN A 104 -6.06 1.66 7.74
N VAL A 105 -6.20 2.76 6.98
CA VAL A 105 -5.24 3.87 6.97
C VAL A 105 -5.08 4.47 8.35
N GLN A 106 -6.18 4.74 9.06
CA GLN A 106 -6.14 5.26 10.43
C GLN A 106 -5.43 4.29 11.39
N GLN A 107 -5.67 2.99 11.27
CA GLN A 107 -4.98 1.98 12.08
C GLN A 107 -3.47 1.98 11.81
N ILE A 108 -3.06 2.00 10.54
CA ILE A 108 -1.64 2.05 10.14
C ILE A 108 -0.98 3.32 10.70
N GLN A 109 -1.61 4.48 10.51
CA GLN A 109 -1.08 5.76 11.00
C GLN A 109 -0.98 5.80 12.54
N THR A 110 -1.92 5.16 13.25
CA THR A 110 -1.89 5.07 14.70
C THR A 110 -0.73 4.18 15.17
N LEU A 111 -0.51 3.04 14.52
CA LEU A 111 0.61 2.15 14.81
C LEU A 111 1.96 2.82 14.54
N THR A 112 2.08 3.62 13.47
CA THR A 112 3.34 4.34 13.16
C THR A 112 3.58 5.53 14.09
N LYS A 113 2.52 6.19 14.60
CA LYS A 113 2.67 7.32 15.54
C LYS A 113 3.07 6.88 16.96
N GLY A 114 2.77 5.65 17.36
CA GLY A 114 3.15 5.10 18.67
C GLY A 114 4.60 4.60 18.77
N ILE A 115 5.40 4.76 17.71
CA ILE A 115 6.78 4.26 17.61
C ILE A 115 7.80 5.42 17.59
N VAL A 116 7.35 6.68 17.60
CA VAL A 116 8.19 7.89 17.60
C VAL A 116 8.55 8.31 19.03
#